data_AF-A0A1Y2B1A3-F1
#
_entry.id   AF-A0A1Y2B1A3-F1
#
_cell.length_a   1.000
_cell.length_b   1.000
_cell.length_c   1.000
_cell.angle_alpha   90.00
_cell.angle_beta   90.00
_cell.angle_gamma   90.00
#
_symmetry.space_group_name_H-M   'P 1'
#
loop_
_entity.id
_entity.type
_entity.pdbx_description
1 polymer ?
#
loop_
_entity_poly.entity_id
_entity_poly.type
_entity_poly.pdbx_seq_one_letter_code
_entity_poly.pdbx_strand_id
1 'polypeptide(L)'
;MQAAAGGIFPSALTFDTMVRDYLNNLSPKKREKALLSQYMYDNVMAVLHDPNCTSIGTAQFRFWAKKMFSLTSFGEETVIVHDGKPVAVKEQIYEVLTHCHAQASHGGRDKTSAQVRRYYSWIPKEIIARYVRDCPFCQNRRTSNSSNTRMSSSQAFFK
;
A
#
# COMPACT_ATOMS: atom_id res chain seq x y z
N MET A 1 11.35 -8.64 -33.06
CA MET A 1 11.98 -8.63 -31.73
C MET A 1 11.81 -7.22 -31.16
N GLN A 2 10.81 -7.00 -30.31
CA GLN A 2 10.55 -5.68 -29.70
C GLN A 2 11.30 -5.57 -28.38
N ALA A 3 12.03 -4.47 -28.23
CA ALA A 3 12.70 -4.08 -27.00
C ALA A 3 11.66 -3.79 -25.90
N ALA A 4 11.89 -4.33 -24.71
CA ALA A 4 11.06 -4.06 -23.53
C ALA A 4 11.19 -2.59 -23.12
N ALA A 5 10.16 -1.79 -23.36
CA ALA A 5 9.99 -0.50 -22.70
C ALA A 5 9.69 -0.74 -21.22
N GLY A 6 10.73 -0.83 -20.38
CA GLY A 6 10.59 -1.01 -18.94
C GLY A 6 9.93 0.22 -18.30
N GLY A 7 8.70 0.06 -17.83
CA GLY A 7 8.00 1.13 -17.10
C GLY A 7 8.74 1.57 -15.83
N ILE A 8 8.60 2.84 -15.46
CA ILE A 8 9.23 3.43 -14.26
C ILE A 8 8.63 2.92 -12.94
N PHE A 9 7.50 2.22 -13.00
CA PHE A 9 6.79 1.62 -11.86
C PHE A 9 6.54 0.11 -12.08
N PRO A 10 6.29 -0.68 -11.02
CA PRO A 10 5.79 -2.04 -11.16
C PRO A 10 4.51 -2.06 -12.00
N SER A 11 4.32 -3.07 -12.83
CA SER A 11 3.04 -3.23 -13.56
C SER A 11 1.90 -3.56 -12.59
N ALA A 12 0.65 -3.25 -12.98
CA ALA A 12 -0.53 -3.65 -12.22
C ALA A 12 -0.58 -5.16 -11.96
N LEU A 13 -0.21 -5.99 -12.95
CA LEU A 13 -0.16 -7.45 -12.80
C LEU A 13 0.88 -7.90 -11.75
N THR A 14 2.05 -7.26 -11.73
CA THR A 14 3.09 -7.50 -10.73
C THR A 14 2.58 -7.12 -9.34
N PHE A 15 1.90 -5.98 -9.22
CA PHE A 15 1.30 -5.52 -7.99
C PHE A 15 0.20 -6.48 -7.49
N ASP A 16 -0.70 -6.92 -8.36
CA ASP A 16 -1.78 -7.85 -7.99
C ASP A 16 -1.24 -9.18 -7.47
N THR A 17 -0.18 -9.67 -8.10
CA THR A 17 0.51 -10.90 -7.66
C THR A 17 1.13 -10.70 -6.28
N MET A 18 1.81 -9.58 -6.06
CA MET A 18 2.37 -9.22 -4.75
C MET A 18 1.31 -9.11 -3.65
N VAL A 19 0.15 -8.49 -3.94
CA VAL A 19 -0.98 -8.38 -3.00
C VAL A 19 -1.56 -9.76 -2.71
N ARG A 20 -1.73 -10.61 -3.73
CA ARG A 20 -2.20 -11.99 -3.57
C ARG A 20 -1.28 -12.79 -2.66
N ASP A 21 0.03 -12.71 -2.88
CA ASP A 21 1.03 -13.40 -2.06
C ASP A 21 1.04 -12.88 -0.62
N TYR A 22 0.89 -11.57 -0.43
CA TYR A 22 0.74 -10.97 0.91
C TYR A 22 -0.49 -11.55 1.63
N LEU A 23 -1.65 -11.55 0.99
CA LEU A 23 -2.89 -12.05 1.58
C LEU A 23 -2.83 -13.55 1.87
N ASN A 24 -2.22 -14.35 0.99
CA ASN A 24 -2.07 -15.80 1.17
C ASN A 24 -1.21 -16.17 2.38
N ASN A 25 -0.22 -15.34 2.71
CA ASN A 25 0.63 -15.52 3.89
C ASN A 25 -0.03 -15.08 5.21
N LEU A 26 -1.23 -14.49 5.17
CA LEU A 26 -2.00 -14.17 6.36
C LEU A 26 -2.95 -15.30 6.74
N SER A 27 -3.17 -15.47 8.05
CA SER A 27 -4.23 -16.35 8.54
C SER A 27 -5.60 -15.86 8.06
N PRO A 28 -6.61 -16.74 7.90
CA PRO A 28 -7.92 -16.36 7.38
C PRO A 28 -8.55 -15.17 8.12
N LYS A 29 -8.44 -15.16 9.47
CA LYS A 29 -8.92 -14.07 10.33
C LYS A 29 -8.23 -12.73 10.07
N LYS A 30 -6.94 -12.72 9.70
CA LYS A 30 -6.18 -11.50 9.41
C LYS A 30 -6.42 -11.03 7.97
N ARG A 31 -6.57 -11.97 7.03
CA ARG A 31 -6.72 -11.70 5.59
C ARG A 31 -7.90 -10.78 5.29
N GLU A 32 -9.06 -11.07 5.88
CA GLU A 32 -10.31 -10.35 5.63
C GLU A 32 -10.24 -8.87 6.04
N LYS A 33 -9.45 -8.54 7.07
CA LYS A 33 -9.36 -7.19 7.64
C LYS A 33 -8.09 -6.44 7.24
N ALA A 34 -7.13 -7.11 6.62
CA ALA A 34 -5.83 -6.53 6.28
C ALA A 34 -5.92 -5.51 5.15
N LEU A 35 -6.79 -5.74 4.17
CA LEU A 35 -7.08 -4.85 3.05
C LEU A 35 -8.59 -4.83 2.86
N LEU A 36 -9.22 -3.66 2.96
CA LEU A 36 -10.66 -3.55 2.70
C LEU A 36 -10.88 -3.63 1.19
N SER A 37 -11.69 -4.58 0.72
CA SER A 37 -12.26 -4.49 -0.62
C SER A 37 -13.33 -3.40 -0.66
N GLN A 38 -13.69 -2.94 -1.86
CA GLN A 38 -14.83 -2.03 -2.04
C GLN A 38 -16.11 -2.57 -1.36
N TYR A 39 -16.43 -3.85 -1.54
CA TYR A 39 -17.59 -4.47 -0.88
C TYR A 39 -17.54 -4.38 0.65
N MET A 40 -16.35 -4.58 1.26
CA MET A 40 -16.19 -4.45 2.71
C MET A 40 -16.33 -2.99 3.15
N TYR A 41 -15.78 -2.07 2.37
CA TYR A 41 -15.91 -0.63 2.59
C TYR A 41 -17.37 -0.19 2.58
N ASP A 42 -18.16 -0.63 1.59
CA ASP A 42 -19.59 -0.30 1.50
C ASP A 42 -20.40 -0.83 2.69
N ASN A 43 -20.08 -2.04 3.17
CA ASN A 43 -20.69 -2.59 4.38
C ASN A 43 -20.32 -1.80 5.64
N VAL A 44 -19.06 -1.36 5.77
CA VAL A 44 -18.63 -0.49 6.88
C VAL A 44 -19.36 0.85 6.78
N MET A 45 -19.43 1.43 5.59
CA MET A 45 -20.13 2.69 5.31
C MET A 45 -21.59 2.62 5.78
N ALA A 46 -22.30 1.57 5.38
CA ALA A 46 -23.70 1.36 5.75
C ALA A 46 -23.90 1.16 7.27
N VAL A 47 -22.98 0.43 7.94
CA VAL A 47 -23.00 0.30 9.42
C VAL A 47 -22.76 1.64 10.12
N LEU A 48 -21.90 2.50 9.57
CA LEU A 48 -21.61 3.80 10.18
C LEU A 48 -22.72 4.81 9.94
N HIS A 49 -23.43 4.73 8.80
CA HIS A 49 -24.60 5.58 8.52
C HIS A 49 -25.82 5.20 9.37
N ASP A 50 -26.06 3.92 9.61
CA ASP A 50 -27.10 3.45 10.53
C ASP A 50 -26.52 2.49 11.59
N PRO A 51 -25.99 3.04 12.71
CA PRO A 51 -25.33 2.24 13.76
C PRO A 51 -26.24 1.26 14.50
N ASN A 52 -27.56 1.43 14.38
CA ASN A 52 -28.60 0.61 15.03
C ASN A 52 -29.12 -0.48 14.09
N CYS A 53 -28.87 -0.38 12.78
CA CYS A 53 -29.21 -1.41 11.82
C CYS A 53 -28.48 -2.73 12.12
N THR A 54 -29.25 -3.81 12.23
CA THR A 54 -28.73 -5.15 12.55
C THR A 54 -28.67 -6.09 11.35
N SER A 55 -29.14 -5.66 10.17
CA SER A 55 -29.20 -6.48 8.95
C SER A 55 -27.84 -6.63 8.25
N ILE A 56 -26.90 -5.73 8.50
CA ILE A 56 -25.58 -5.75 7.86
C ILE A 56 -24.57 -6.52 8.73
N GLY A 57 -24.04 -7.59 8.14
CA GLY A 57 -23.00 -8.42 8.74
C GLY A 57 -23.36 -9.00 10.12
N THR A 58 -22.35 -9.51 10.82
CA THR A 58 -22.52 -10.06 12.18
C THR A 58 -22.42 -8.97 13.25
N ALA A 59 -22.88 -9.26 14.47
CA ALA A 59 -22.69 -8.36 15.60
C ALA A 59 -21.21 -8.00 15.85
N GLN A 60 -20.31 -8.97 15.66
CA GLN A 60 -18.86 -8.77 15.77
C GLN A 60 -18.31 -7.85 14.67
N PHE A 61 -18.82 -8.00 13.44
CA PHE A 61 -18.47 -7.12 12.34
C PHE A 61 -18.89 -5.67 12.62
N ARG A 62 -20.15 -5.45 13.04
CA ARG A 62 -20.65 -4.11 13.36
C ARG A 62 -19.90 -3.45 14.50
N PHE A 63 -19.59 -4.20 15.56
CA PHE A 63 -18.77 -3.70 16.65
C PHE A 63 -17.37 -3.30 16.16
N TRP A 64 -16.73 -4.14 15.34
CA TRP A 64 -15.43 -3.85 14.77
C TRP A 64 -15.45 -2.61 13.86
N ALA A 65 -16.45 -2.48 12.97
CA ALA A 65 -16.59 -1.34 12.08
C ALA A 65 -16.68 -0.02 12.86
N LYS A 66 -17.59 0.05 13.85
CA LYS A 66 -17.78 1.23 14.71
C LYS A 66 -16.57 1.55 15.58
N LYS A 67 -15.78 0.54 15.95
CA LYS A 67 -14.58 0.72 16.77
C LYS A 67 -13.39 1.24 15.96
N MET A 68 -13.24 0.78 14.72
CA MET A 68 -12.04 1.06 13.92
C MET A 68 -12.17 2.29 13.05
N PHE A 69 -13.39 2.68 12.69
CA PHE A 69 -13.64 3.68 11.66
C PHE A 69 -14.64 4.73 12.10
N SER A 70 -14.58 5.90 11.46
CA SER A 70 -15.58 6.95 11.56
C SER A 70 -15.86 7.55 10.18
N LEU A 71 -16.92 8.35 10.08
CA LEU A 71 -17.26 9.09 8.87
C LEU A 71 -16.71 10.51 8.94
N THR A 72 -16.34 11.07 7.79
CA THR A 72 -16.00 12.49 7.65
C THR A 72 -16.51 12.97 6.29
N SER A 73 -16.99 14.21 6.25
CA SER A 73 -17.44 14.86 5.03
C SER A 73 -16.31 15.63 4.38
N PHE A 74 -16.08 15.39 3.09
CA PHE A 74 -15.19 16.16 2.23
C PHE A 74 -16.04 16.80 1.13
N GLY A 75 -16.46 18.05 1.37
CA GLY A 75 -17.49 18.67 0.53
C GLY A 75 -18.83 17.94 0.70
N GLU A 76 -19.40 17.48 -0.41
CA GLU A 76 -20.66 16.73 -0.43
C GLU A 76 -20.46 15.22 -0.23
N GLU A 77 -19.23 14.73 -0.35
CA GLU A 77 -18.93 13.30 -0.23
C GLU A 77 -18.66 12.91 1.23
N THR A 78 -19.24 11.78 1.65
CA THR A 78 -18.92 11.17 2.94
C THR A 78 -17.94 10.02 2.72
N VAL A 79 -16.84 10.02 3.46
CA VAL A 79 -15.80 8.98 3.36
C VAL A 79 -15.52 8.34 4.71
N ILE A 80 -15.07 7.09 4.68
CA ILE A 80 -14.62 6.36 5.87
C ILE A 80 -13.19 6.77 6.18
N VAL A 81 -12.94 7.16 7.43
CA VAL A 81 -11.61 7.54 7.91
C VAL A 81 -11.16 6.62 9.05
N HIS A 82 -9.85 6.49 9.17
CA HIS A 82 -9.16 5.88 10.31
C HIS A 82 -7.98 6.79 10.69
N ASP A 83 -7.82 7.09 11.97
CA ASP A 83 -6.84 8.06 12.49
C ASP A 83 -6.86 9.41 11.75
N GLY A 84 -8.06 9.89 11.40
CA GLY A 84 -8.27 11.17 10.71
C GLY A 84 -7.83 11.17 9.23
N LYS A 85 -7.57 10.00 8.64
CA LYS A 85 -7.17 9.86 7.23
C LYS A 85 -8.12 8.94 6.46
N PRO A 86 -8.47 9.28 5.20
CA PRO A 86 -9.27 8.41 4.33
C PRO A 86 -8.71 6.99 4.24
N VAL A 87 -9.58 6.00 4.39
CA VAL A 87 -9.24 4.59 4.25
C VAL A 87 -9.14 4.25 2.77
N ALA A 88 -7.97 3.79 2.32
CA ALA A 88 -7.81 3.31 0.95
C ALA A 88 -8.35 1.88 0.80
N VAL A 89 -9.22 1.66 -0.18
CA VAL A 89 -9.64 0.30 -0.54
C VAL A 89 -8.58 -0.39 -1.38
N LYS A 90 -8.55 -1.73 -1.32
CA LYS A 90 -7.58 -2.60 -2.00
C LYS A 90 -7.41 -2.23 -3.47
N GLU A 91 -8.52 -1.98 -4.15
CA GLU A 91 -8.57 -1.68 -5.58
C GLU A 91 -7.87 -0.35 -5.93
N GLN A 92 -7.78 0.59 -5.00
CA GLN A 92 -7.13 1.90 -5.18
C GLN A 92 -5.64 1.89 -4.81
N ILE A 93 -5.16 0.87 -4.08
CA ILE A 93 -3.81 0.90 -3.50
C ILE A 93 -2.73 1.04 -4.56
N TYR A 94 -2.89 0.40 -5.73
CA TYR A 94 -1.90 0.51 -6.82
C TYR A 94 -1.66 1.97 -7.23
N GLU A 95 -2.73 2.72 -7.46
CA GLU A 95 -2.68 4.12 -7.88
C GLU A 95 -2.12 5.00 -6.75
N VAL A 96 -2.57 4.78 -5.51
CA VAL A 96 -2.06 5.48 -4.32
C VAL A 96 -0.56 5.30 -4.17
N LEU A 97 -0.05 4.07 -4.31
CA LEU A 97 1.39 3.80 -4.19
C LEU A 97 2.17 4.40 -5.35
N THR A 98 1.65 4.32 -6.58
CA THR A 98 2.29 4.91 -7.75
C THR A 98 2.44 6.43 -7.57
N HIS A 99 1.38 7.10 -7.15
CA HIS A 99 1.37 8.53 -6.88
C HIS A 99 2.32 8.91 -5.72
N CYS A 100 2.19 8.24 -4.56
CA CYS A 100 3.00 8.56 -3.38
C CYS A 100 4.49 8.24 -3.59
N HIS A 101 4.82 7.19 -4.34
CA HIS A 101 6.20 6.84 -4.66
C HIS A 101 6.83 7.83 -5.65
N ALA A 102 6.06 8.31 -6.63
CA ALA A 102 6.47 9.39 -7.52
C ALA A 102 6.73 10.69 -6.73
N GLN A 103 5.83 11.09 -5.83
CA GLN A 103 6.01 12.24 -4.94
C GLN A 103 7.18 12.08 -3.98
N ALA A 104 7.50 10.84 -3.58
CA ALA A 104 8.70 10.54 -2.80
C ALA A 104 10.00 10.62 -3.64
N SER A 105 9.91 10.92 -4.94
CA SER A 105 11.00 10.92 -5.92
C SER A 105 11.72 9.57 -5.95
N HIS A 106 10.94 8.49 -6.06
CA HIS A 106 11.45 7.12 -5.96
C HIS A 106 12.23 6.85 -4.66
N GLY A 107 11.79 7.47 -3.57
CA GLY A 107 12.36 7.29 -2.25
C GLY A 107 12.22 5.86 -1.73
N GLY A 108 13.11 5.47 -0.81
CA GLY A 108 13.04 4.17 -0.14
C GLY A 108 11.73 3.95 0.64
N ARG A 109 11.59 2.74 1.21
CA ARG A 109 10.40 2.30 1.95
C ARG A 109 9.86 3.35 2.92
N ASP A 110 10.73 3.91 3.76
CA ASP A 110 10.29 4.78 4.84
C ASP A 110 9.85 6.17 4.32
N LYS A 111 10.51 6.71 3.29
CA LYS A 111 10.09 7.96 2.62
C LYS A 111 8.75 7.79 1.90
N THR A 112 8.57 6.69 1.18
CA THR A 112 7.30 6.37 0.51
C THR A 112 6.19 6.13 1.54
N SER A 113 6.48 5.42 2.64
CA SER A 113 5.51 5.21 3.73
C SER A 113 5.06 6.51 4.37
N ALA A 114 5.97 7.48 4.54
CA ALA A 114 5.63 8.80 5.06
C ALA A 114 4.70 9.57 4.11
N GLN A 115 4.92 9.49 2.79
CA GLN A 115 4.00 10.08 1.80
C GLN A 115 2.62 9.45 1.86
N VAL A 116 2.53 8.11 1.88
CA VAL A 116 1.24 7.40 1.98
C VAL A 116 0.48 7.83 3.24
N ARG A 117 1.15 7.82 4.40
CA ARG A 117 0.53 8.18 5.70
C ARG A 117 0.10 9.64 5.81
N ARG A 118 0.60 10.52 4.94
CA ARG A 118 0.18 11.92 4.90
C ARG A 118 -1.26 12.05 4.37
N TYR A 119 -1.67 11.16 3.47
CA TYR A 119 -2.92 11.28 2.73
C TYR A 119 -3.90 10.14 2.98
N TYR A 120 -3.43 8.93 3.26
CA TYR A 120 -4.27 7.73 3.36
C TYR A 120 -3.97 6.91 4.62
N SER A 121 -4.96 6.13 5.05
CA SER A 121 -4.84 5.11 6.07
C SER A 121 -5.13 3.71 5.51
N TRP A 122 -4.96 2.70 6.37
CA TRP A 122 -5.31 1.31 6.09
C TRP A 122 -4.51 0.60 4.99
N ILE A 123 -3.31 1.09 4.67
CA ILE A 123 -2.37 0.44 3.75
C ILE A 123 -1.25 -0.23 4.56
N PRO A 124 -1.12 -1.58 4.52
CA PRO A 124 -0.06 -2.30 5.24
C PRO A 124 1.35 -1.87 4.80
N LYS A 125 2.25 -1.62 5.77
CA LYS A 125 3.64 -1.23 5.50
C LYS A 125 4.39 -2.25 4.64
N GLU A 126 4.06 -3.54 4.77
CA GLU A 126 4.64 -4.61 3.98
C GLU A 126 4.32 -4.46 2.48
N ILE A 127 3.09 -4.09 2.12
CA ILE A 127 2.71 -3.84 0.73
C ILE A 127 3.53 -2.68 0.15
N ILE A 128 3.69 -1.59 0.92
CA ILE A 128 4.54 -0.45 0.52
C ILE A 128 5.99 -0.90 0.29
N ALA A 129 6.53 -1.71 1.21
CA ALA A 129 7.91 -2.19 1.13
C ALA A 129 8.14 -3.05 -0.12
N ARG A 130 7.22 -3.97 -0.41
CA ARG A 130 7.28 -4.83 -1.61
C ARG A 130 7.18 -4.01 -2.89
N TYR A 131 6.25 -3.04 -2.96
CA TYR A 131 6.13 -2.15 -4.13
C TYR A 131 7.42 -1.38 -4.42
N VAL A 132 8.03 -0.77 -3.41
CA VAL A 132 9.31 -0.02 -3.57
C VAL A 132 10.49 -0.95 -3.89
N ARG A 133 10.47 -2.20 -3.43
CA ARG A 133 11.47 -3.20 -3.78
C ARG A 133 11.37 -3.59 -5.26
N ASP A 134 10.14 -3.76 -5.75
CA ASP A 134 9.84 -4.30 -7.09
C ASP A 134 9.75 -3.21 -8.17
N CYS A 135 9.96 -1.93 -7.80
CA CYS A 135 10.04 -0.81 -8.74
C CYS A 135 11.24 -0.95 -9.70
N PRO A 136 11.03 -1.09 -11.03
CA PRO A 136 12.11 -1.31 -11.99
C PRO A 136 13.13 -0.16 -12.02
N PHE A 137 12.66 1.09 -11.95
CA PHE A 137 13.54 2.27 -11.88
C PHE A 137 14.46 2.21 -10.66
N CYS A 138 13.91 1.88 -9.48
CA CYS A 138 14.70 1.76 -8.26
C CYS A 138 15.69 0.61 -8.30
N GLN A 139 15.30 -0.54 -8.88
CA GLN A 139 16.17 -1.70 -9.04
C GLN A 139 17.38 -1.35 -9.92
N ASN A 140 17.14 -0.75 -11.09
CA ASN A 140 18.20 -0.33 -12.01
C ASN A 140 19.16 0.69 -11.38
N ARG A 141 18.65 1.60 -10.55
CA ARG A 141 19.49 2.56 -9.80
C ARG A 141 20.33 1.88 -8.70
N ARG A 142 19.81 0.84 -8.05
CA ARG A 142 20.56 0.09 -7.03
C ARG A 142 21.67 -0.77 -7.65
N THR A 143 21.40 -1.41 -8.78
CA THR A 143 22.39 -2.26 -9.48
C THR A 143 23.54 -1.44 -10.04
N SER A 144 23.25 -0.30 -10.67
CA SER A 144 24.27 0.65 -11.17
C SER A 144 25.17 1.23 -10.07
N ASN A 145 24.61 1.54 -8.89
CA ASN A 145 25.42 1.96 -7.75
C ASN A 145 26.29 0.82 -7.18
N SER A 146 25.84 -0.43 -7.28
CA SER A 146 26.55 -1.58 -6.72
C SER A 146 27.76 -1.99 -7.58
N SER A 147 27.69 -1.81 -8.91
CA SER A 147 28.81 -2.06 -9.82
C SER A 147 29.97 -1.07 -9.66
N ASN A 148 29.72 0.12 -9.13
CA ASN A 148 30.75 1.15 -8.96
C ASN A 148 31.62 0.97 -7.68
N THR A 149 31.33 -0.03 -6.84
CA THR A 149 32.03 -0.25 -5.56
C THR A 149 33.12 -1.34 -5.64
N ARG A 150 33.31 -2.02 -6.78
CA ARG A 150 34.27 -3.16 -6.91
C ARG A 150 35.64 -2.82 -7.53
N MET A 151 36.02 -1.54 -7.66
CA MET A 151 37.31 -1.14 -8.27
C MET A 151 38.15 -0.19 -7.41
N SER A 152 38.14 -0.33 -6.09
CA SER A 152 39.11 0.35 -5.22
C SER A 152 39.62 -0.56 -4.09
N SER A 153 40.30 -1.64 -4.47
CA SER A 153 41.13 -2.43 -3.55
C SER A 153 42.39 -2.92 -4.25
N SER A 154 43.25 -1.99 -4.68
CA SER A 154 44.65 -2.30 -5.02
C SER A 154 45.51 -1.08 -4.70
N GLN A 155 45.98 -0.99 -3.45
CA GLN A 155 47.35 -0.58 -3.09
C GLN A 155 47.43 -0.36 -1.58
N ALA A 156 48.14 -1.24 -0.89
CA ALA A 156 49.07 -0.90 0.20
C ALA A 156 49.60 -2.20 0.81
N PHE A 157 50.76 -2.68 0.34
CA PHE A 157 51.72 -3.41 1.17
C PHE A 157 53.10 -3.31 0.50
N PHE A 158 53.87 -2.30 0.91
CA PHE A 158 55.33 -2.33 0.91
C PHE A 158 55.75 -2.45 2.38
N LYS A 159 56.37 -3.56 2.73
CA LYS A 159 57.42 -3.68 3.76
C LYS A 159 58.36 -4.79 3.31
#